data_AF-A0A089WM62-F1
#
_entry.id   AF-A0A089WM62-F1
#
_cell.length_a   1.000
_cell.length_b   1.000
_cell.length_c   1.000
_cell.angle_alpha   90.00
_cell.angle_beta   90.00
_cell.angle_gamma   90.00
#
_symmetry.space_group_name_H-M   'P 1'
#
loop_
_entity.id
_entity.type
_entity.pdbx_description
1 polymer ?
#
loop_
_entity_poly.entity_id
_entity_poly.type
_entity_poly.pdbx_seq_one_letter_code
_entity_poly.pdbx_strand_id
1 'polypeptide(L)'
;MDSTDLAFTFFDTQNNRGVRLEATDLLKAYHLRAIDYAQGKTELKAALQRDCAERWERLQRHPAVLSPGQNFAPNLFNRFLWRARRWRGSHTPAGKHEPLLAEFQRDTWPHAADSRSRIDSVPLYATRHNRLASCMTLAGDGDYVLQGSQLRVGQNPASLPMALRQPIHEGVGFFLYADKYAALLQRLMNDPAPCPQVSMFRSIYKQLLRSNQQYLREIFMLCSLMYVDRFDVEQLTAFALRLEFLLGAIRLEKKQVKQETAANFFRLAELNLLDVIAQSYHPKQVLDFLQHRQQAVASSYANETVATGQGVQGRYKRAVLDFYQGQLHSECSTLAGKSQWLETYLKACQEDRHEY
;
A
#
# COMPACT_ATOMS: atom_id res chain seq x y z
N MET A 1 -25.92 -20.65 -19.13
CA MET A 1 -26.26 -19.90 -17.90
C MET A 1 -26.73 -20.93 -16.90
N ASP A 2 -25.87 -21.28 -15.94
CA ASP A 2 -26.13 -22.35 -14.99
C ASP A 2 -27.18 -21.92 -13.94
N SER A 3 -27.96 -22.88 -13.45
CA SER A 3 -29.02 -22.62 -12.46
C SER A 3 -28.49 -22.05 -11.13
N THR A 4 -27.20 -22.23 -10.84
CA THR A 4 -26.47 -21.67 -9.70
C THR A 4 -26.14 -20.20 -9.85
N ASP A 5 -25.77 -19.73 -11.05
CA ASP A 5 -25.60 -18.29 -11.34
C ASP A 5 -26.95 -17.58 -11.28
N LEU A 6 -27.99 -18.24 -11.78
CA LEU A 6 -29.35 -17.75 -11.66
C LEU A 6 -29.75 -17.66 -10.18
N ALA A 7 -29.51 -18.70 -9.38
CA ALA A 7 -29.81 -18.73 -7.95
C ALA A 7 -29.03 -17.67 -7.15
N PHE A 8 -27.78 -17.38 -7.52
CA PHE A 8 -26.96 -16.34 -6.87
C PHE A 8 -27.46 -14.94 -7.20
N THR A 9 -27.75 -14.67 -8.48
CA THR A 9 -28.35 -13.41 -8.92
C THR A 9 -29.75 -13.23 -8.31
N PHE A 10 -30.50 -14.32 -8.17
CA PHE A 10 -31.80 -14.35 -7.49
C PHE A 10 -31.66 -14.06 -5.98
N PHE A 11 -30.66 -14.65 -5.30
CA PHE A 11 -30.41 -14.37 -3.88
C PHE A 11 -30.03 -12.92 -3.64
N ASP A 12 -29.17 -12.34 -4.48
CA ASP A 12 -28.71 -10.96 -4.32
C ASP A 12 -29.84 -9.95 -4.65
N THR A 13 -30.74 -10.29 -5.57
CA THR A 13 -31.91 -9.45 -5.93
C THR A 13 -33.11 -9.62 -4.99
N GLN A 14 -33.26 -10.77 -4.32
CA GLN A 14 -34.34 -11.03 -3.34
C GLN A 14 -33.99 -10.59 -1.92
N ASN A 15 -32.74 -10.19 -1.64
CA ASN A 15 -32.28 -9.80 -0.31
C ASN A 15 -32.70 -8.37 0.13
N ASN A 16 -33.95 -7.98 -0.13
CA ASN A 16 -34.53 -6.75 0.42
C ASN A 16 -34.89 -6.85 1.92
N ARG A 17 -34.75 -8.04 2.54
CA ARG A 17 -35.03 -8.29 3.96
C ARG A 17 -33.90 -9.00 4.74
N GLY A 18 -32.81 -9.42 4.09
CA GLY A 18 -31.65 -10.06 4.72
C GLY A 18 -30.40 -9.19 4.70
N VAL A 19 -29.43 -9.51 5.56
CA VAL A 19 -28.13 -8.81 5.60
C VAL A 19 -27.42 -9.03 4.27
N ARG A 20 -27.15 -7.94 3.55
CA ARG A 20 -26.37 -7.96 2.30
C ARG A 20 -25.01 -8.62 2.57
N LEU A 21 -24.64 -9.60 1.74
CA LEU A 21 -23.33 -10.25 1.84
C LEU A 21 -22.21 -9.22 1.71
N GLU A 22 -21.13 -9.40 2.48
CA GLU A 22 -19.96 -8.54 2.37
C GLU A 22 -19.32 -8.74 0.99
N ALA A 23 -18.82 -7.66 0.39
CA ALA A 23 -18.26 -7.72 -0.97
C ALA A 23 -17.12 -8.75 -1.05
N THR A 24 -16.33 -8.88 0.01
CA THR A 24 -15.23 -9.86 0.09
C THR A 24 -15.70 -11.30 0.00
N ASP A 25 -16.88 -11.63 0.52
CA ASP A 25 -17.42 -12.99 0.45
C ASP A 25 -17.87 -13.32 -0.99
N LEU A 26 -18.45 -12.33 -1.68
CA LEU A 26 -18.79 -12.43 -3.10
C LEU A 26 -17.54 -12.62 -3.96
N LEU A 27 -16.46 -11.89 -3.68
CA LEU A 27 -15.17 -12.05 -4.36
C LEU A 27 -14.61 -13.47 -4.17
N LYS A 28 -14.59 -14.00 -2.93
CA LYS A 28 -14.14 -15.38 -2.66
C LYS A 28 -14.93 -16.38 -3.50
N ALA A 29 -16.26 -16.30 -3.46
CA ALA A 29 -17.14 -17.23 -4.15
C ALA A 29 -16.99 -17.14 -5.67
N TYR A 30 -16.87 -15.93 -6.23
CA TYR A 30 -16.66 -15.73 -7.66
C TYR A 30 -15.37 -16.38 -8.15
N HIS A 31 -14.25 -16.10 -7.49
CA HIS A 31 -12.95 -16.62 -7.94
C HIS A 31 -12.79 -18.12 -7.70
N LEU A 32 -13.40 -18.70 -6.66
CA LEU A 32 -13.43 -20.16 -6.51
C LEU A 32 -14.22 -20.84 -7.65
N ARG A 33 -15.31 -20.21 -8.10
CA ARG A 33 -16.09 -20.71 -9.25
C ARG A 33 -15.33 -20.54 -10.57
N ALA A 34 -14.58 -19.45 -10.74
CA ALA A 34 -13.72 -19.30 -11.91
C ALA A 34 -12.72 -20.45 -12.07
N ILE A 35 -12.17 -20.97 -10.97
CA ILE A 35 -11.31 -22.17 -10.98
C ILE A 35 -12.11 -23.41 -11.41
N ASP A 36 -13.34 -23.57 -10.94
CA ASP A 36 -14.21 -24.70 -11.27
C ASP A 36 -14.57 -24.73 -12.77
N TYR A 37 -14.91 -23.57 -13.32
CA TYR A 37 -15.30 -23.41 -14.72
C TYR A 37 -14.13 -23.39 -15.71
N ALA A 38 -12.90 -23.16 -15.23
CA ALA A 38 -11.71 -23.17 -16.09
C ALA A 38 -11.46 -24.54 -16.74
N GLN A 39 -10.75 -24.57 -17.86
CA GLN A 39 -10.32 -25.85 -18.45
C GLN A 39 -9.18 -26.46 -17.62
N GLY A 40 -9.28 -27.76 -17.32
CA GLY A 40 -8.27 -28.48 -16.53
C GLY A 40 -8.80 -29.79 -15.96
N LYS A 41 -7.90 -30.62 -15.41
CA LYS A 41 -8.26 -31.89 -14.75
C LYS A 41 -9.05 -31.60 -13.47
N THR A 42 -10.12 -32.37 -13.21
CA THR A 42 -10.98 -32.20 -12.02
C THR A 42 -10.21 -32.23 -10.70
N GLU A 43 -9.23 -33.13 -10.57
CA GLU A 43 -8.39 -33.21 -9.36
C GLU A 43 -7.56 -31.95 -9.13
N LEU A 44 -7.01 -31.36 -10.21
CA LEU A 44 -6.25 -30.12 -10.14
C LEU A 44 -7.15 -28.94 -9.73
N LYS A 45 -8.35 -28.84 -10.31
CA LYS A 45 -9.36 -27.83 -9.93
C LYS A 45 -9.65 -27.89 -8.43
N ALA A 46 -9.95 -29.09 -7.93
CA ALA A 46 -10.27 -29.32 -6.52
C ALA A 46 -9.09 -28.97 -5.60
N ALA A 47 -7.85 -29.32 -6.00
CA ALA A 47 -6.65 -28.97 -5.24
C ALA A 47 -6.44 -27.45 -5.18
N LEU A 48 -6.58 -26.75 -6.30
CA LEU A 48 -6.41 -25.30 -6.38
C LEU A 48 -7.51 -24.54 -5.62
N GLN A 49 -8.77 -24.99 -5.70
CA GLN A 49 -9.86 -24.42 -4.92
C GLN A 49 -9.60 -24.55 -3.41
N ARG A 50 -9.11 -25.71 -2.96
CA ARG A 50 -8.75 -25.94 -1.56
C ARG A 50 -7.64 -24.99 -1.10
N ASP A 51 -6.53 -24.91 -1.85
CA ASP A 51 -5.41 -24.01 -1.52
C ASP A 51 -5.87 -22.54 -1.48
N CYS A 52 -6.65 -22.10 -2.46
CA CYS A 52 -7.18 -20.74 -2.52
C CYS A 52 -8.14 -20.43 -1.35
N ALA A 53 -9.01 -21.38 -0.98
CA ALA A 53 -9.91 -21.23 0.17
C ALA A 53 -9.13 -21.12 1.48
N GLU A 54 -8.12 -21.97 1.69
CA GLU A 54 -7.24 -21.94 2.87
C GLU A 54 -6.42 -20.63 2.96
N ARG A 55 -5.90 -20.14 1.82
CA ARG A 55 -5.25 -18.82 1.73
C ARG A 55 -6.20 -17.72 2.15
N TRP A 56 -7.42 -17.73 1.63
CA TRP A 56 -8.41 -16.71 1.96
C TRP A 56 -8.79 -16.70 3.44
N GLU A 57 -8.95 -17.87 4.04
CA GLU A 57 -9.25 -18.00 5.48
C GLU A 57 -8.09 -17.57 6.38
N ARG A 58 -6.84 -17.80 5.95
CA ARG A 58 -5.67 -17.21 6.61
C ARG A 58 -5.66 -15.69 6.48
N LEU A 59 -5.94 -15.17 5.29
CA LEU A 59 -6.03 -13.73 5.03
C LEU A 59 -7.07 -13.05 5.93
N GLN A 60 -8.25 -13.65 6.09
CA GLN A 60 -9.31 -13.11 6.94
C GLN A 60 -8.93 -13.03 8.42
N ARG A 61 -8.07 -13.94 8.90
CA ARG A 61 -7.61 -14.01 10.29
C ARG A 61 -6.47 -13.04 10.62
N HIS A 62 -5.91 -12.33 9.65
CA HIS A 62 -4.85 -11.38 9.92
C HIS A 62 -5.31 -10.25 10.86
N PRO A 63 -4.42 -9.75 11.74
CA PRO A 63 -4.73 -8.62 12.59
C PRO A 63 -4.94 -7.34 11.76
N ALA A 64 -5.84 -6.48 12.26
CA ALA A 64 -6.11 -5.19 11.67
C ALA A 64 -4.88 -4.28 11.70
N VAL A 65 -4.70 -3.47 10.65
CA VAL A 65 -3.50 -2.63 10.46
C VAL A 65 -3.69 -1.20 11.00
N LEU A 66 -4.90 -0.64 10.87
CA LEU A 66 -5.19 0.76 11.21
C LEU A 66 -6.08 0.90 12.45
N SER A 67 -7.16 0.12 12.51
CA SER A 67 -8.21 0.23 13.51
C SER A 67 -8.44 -1.14 14.14
N PRO A 68 -8.06 -1.34 15.42
CA PRO A 68 -8.30 -2.60 16.12
C PRO A 68 -9.78 -3.00 16.09
N GLY A 69 -10.05 -4.30 16.03
CA GLY A 69 -11.41 -4.84 16.04
C GLY A 69 -12.17 -4.79 14.71
N GLN A 70 -11.55 -4.33 13.62
CA GLN A 70 -12.15 -4.40 12.28
C GLN A 70 -11.64 -5.61 11.49
N ASN A 71 -12.52 -6.21 10.70
CA ASN A 71 -12.17 -7.32 9.80
C ASN A 71 -11.09 -6.90 8.80
N PHE A 72 -10.07 -7.72 8.63
CA PHE A 72 -8.92 -7.37 7.79
C PHE A 72 -9.28 -7.33 6.30
N ALA A 73 -9.95 -8.36 5.79
CA ALA A 73 -10.24 -8.47 4.35
C ALA A 73 -11.06 -7.28 3.80
N PRO A 74 -12.18 -6.84 4.42
CA PRO A 74 -12.91 -5.66 3.94
C PRO A 74 -12.05 -4.38 3.94
N ASN A 75 -11.17 -4.21 4.93
CA ASN A 75 -10.26 -3.08 4.99
C ASN A 75 -9.18 -3.14 3.90
N LEU A 76 -8.60 -4.33 3.67
CA LEU A 76 -7.64 -4.58 2.59
C LEU A 76 -8.22 -4.11 1.24
N PHE A 77 -9.42 -4.57 0.88
CA PHE A 77 -10.02 -4.22 -0.39
C PHE A 77 -10.51 -2.76 -0.45
N ASN A 78 -11.30 -2.30 0.52
CA ASN A 78 -11.93 -0.98 0.45
C ASN A 78 -10.97 0.19 0.69
N ARG A 79 -10.06 0.06 1.66
CA ARG A 79 -9.19 1.17 2.09
C ARG A 79 -7.84 1.17 1.39
N PHE A 80 -7.38 0.02 0.92
CA PHE A 80 -6.07 -0.11 0.30
C PHE A 80 -6.17 -0.43 -1.19
N LEU A 81 -6.54 -1.66 -1.56
CA LEU A 81 -6.42 -2.14 -2.94
C LEU A 81 -7.28 -1.33 -3.91
N TRP A 82 -8.55 -1.11 -3.57
CA TRP A 82 -9.44 -0.35 -4.44
C TRP A 82 -8.96 1.09 -4.65
N ARG A 83 -8.60 1.79 -3.56
CA ARG A 83 -8.11 3.17 -3.63
C ARG A 83 -6.80 3.25 -4.40
N ALA A 84 -5.85 2.36 -4.13
CA ALA A 84 -4.57 2.34 -4.80
C ALA A 84 -4.69 2.18 -6.32
N ARG A 85 -5.70 1.44 -6.77
CA ARG A 85 -5.97 1.20 -8.19
C ARG A 85 -6.79 2.31 -8.84
N ARG A 86 -7.80 2.84 -8.16
CA ARG A 86 -8.80 3.77 -8.72
C ARG A 86 -8.53 5.25 -8.46
N TRP A 87 -7.73 5.60 -7.45
CA TRP A 87 -7.33 6.99 -7.20
C TRP A 87 -6.16 7.34 -8.12
N ARG A 88 -6.46 8.04 -9.21
CA ARG A 88 -5.51 8.42 -10.28
C ARG A 88 -5.78 9.85 -10.73
N GLY A 89 -4.73 10.62 -10.95
CA GLY A 89 -4.80 12.04 -11.26
C GLY A 89 -5.69 12.77 -10.25
N SER A 90 -6.60 13.59 -10.77
CA SER A 90 -7.64 14.27 -10.00
C SER A 90 -8.89 13.41 -9.71
N HIS A 91 -8.92 12.15 -10.18
CA HIS A 91 -10.06 11.26 -10.00
C HIS A 91 -9.87 10.37 -8.76
N THR A 92 -10.60 10.69 -7.69
CA THR A 92 -10.64 9.93 -6.44
C THR A 92 -12.08 9.49 -6.13
N PRO A 93 -12.65 8.53 -6.88
CA PRO A 93 -14.02 8.10 -6.64
C PRO A 93 -14.21 7.58 -5.21
N ALA A 94 -15.44 7.64 -4.71
CA ALA A 94 -15.78 7.06 -3.41
C ALA A 94 -15.87 5.53 -3.52
N GLY A 95 -15.25 4.83 -2.57
CA GLY A 95 -15.34 3.37 -2.47
C GLY A 95 -16.75 2.99 -2.03
N LYS A 96 -17.49 2.32 -2.93
CA LYS A 96 -18.80 1.73 -2.65
C LYS A 96 -18.70 0.23 -2.95
N HIS A 97 -19.69 -0.53 -2.46
CA HIS A 97 -19.78 -1.97 -2.68
C HIS A 97 -19.71 -2.33 -4.18
N GLU A 98 -20.48 -1.63 -5.02
CA GLU A 98 -20.61 -1.95 -6.44
C GLU A 98 -19.34 -1.69 -7.29
N PRO A 99 -18.67 -0.52 -7.20
CA PRO A 99 -17.38 -0.31 -7.86
C PRO A 99 -16.25 -1.23 -7.38
N LEU A 100 -16.37 -1.82 -6.18
CA LEU A 100 -15.40 -2.79 -5.69
C LEU A 100 -15.59 -4.14 -6.40
N LEU A 101 -16.83 -4.63 -6.51
CA LEU A 101 -17.13 -5.83 -7.29
C LEU A 101 -16.84 -5.65 -8.78
N ALA A 102 -16.99 -4.44 -9.33
CA ALA A 102 -16.54 -4.14 -10.69
C ALA A 102 -15.04 -4.45 -10.84
N GLU A 103 -14.21 -3.79 -10.04
CA GLU A 103 -12.74 -3.86 -10.18
C GLU A 103 -12.15 -5.24 -9.85
N PHE A 104 -12.72 -5.93 -8.85
CA PHE A 104 -12.15 -7.18 -8.33
C PHE A 104 -12.89 -8.43 -8.75
N GLN A 105 -14.01 -8.34 -9.47
CA GLN A 105 -14.74 -9.51 -9.96
C GLN A 105 -15.12 -9.35 -11.44
N ARG A 106 -15.95 -8.37 -11.81
CA ARG A 106 -16.50 -8.29 -13.17
C ARG A 106 -15.49 -7.88 -14.24
N ASP A 107 -14.62 -6.94 -13.90
CA ASP A 107 -13.60 -6.40 -14.80
C ASP A 107 -12.27 -7.17 -14.67
N THR A 108 -12.29 -8.32 -13.97
CA THR A 108 -11.15 -9.23 -13.94
C THR A 108 -10.99 -9.94 -15.27
N TRP A 109 -9.76 -10.30 -15.59
CA TRP A 109 -9.41 -10.86 -16.88
C TRP A 109 -9.71 -12.36 -16.87
N PRO A 110 -10.58 -12.85 -17.76
CA PRO A 110 -10.83 -14.27 -17.88
C PRO A 110 -9.62 -14.97 -18.49
N HIS A 111 -9.47 -16.27 -18.26
CA HIS A 111 -8.32 -17.02 -18.78
C HIS A 111 -8.16 -16.90 -20.32
N ALA A 112 -9.28 -16.76 -21.05
CA ALA A 112 -9.25 -16.59 -22.50
C ALA A 112 -8.69 -15.24 -22.98
N ALA A 113 -8.62 -14.22 -22.11
CA ALA A 113 -8.14 -12.88 -22.47
C ALA A 113 -6.61 -12.76 -22.51
N ASP A 114 -5.87 -13.72 -21.97
CA ASP A 114 -4.40 -13.74 -21.98
C ASP A 114 -3.89 -15.15 -22.23
N SER A 115 -3.12 -15.33 -23.31
CA SER A 115 -2.60 -16.63 -23.71
C SER A 115 -1.66 -17.28 -22.69
N ARG A 116 -1.15 -16.51 -21.71
CA ARG A 116 -0.33 -16.99 -20.59
C ARG A 116 -1.17 -17.44 -19.38
N SER A 117 -2.45 -17.08 -19.34
CA SER A 117 -3.35 -17.36 -18.22
C SER A 117 -3.98 -18.74 -18.36
N ARG A 118 -3.79 -19.59 -17.35
CA ARG A 118 -4.43 -20.91 -17.22
C ARG A 118 -4.88 -21.08 -15.77
N ILE A 119 -5.60 -22.16 -15.50
CA ILE A 119 -6.10 -22.46 -14.15
C ILE A 119 -4.98 -22.50 -13.09
N ASP A 120 -3.80 -22.97 -13.46
CA ASP A 120 -2.61 -23.14 -12.62
C ASP A 120 -1.47 -22.16 -12.95
N SER A 121 -1.68 -21.27 -13.93
CA SER A 121 -0.63 -20.41 -14.48
C SER A 121 -1.12 -18.96 -14.53
N VAL A 122 -0.41 -18.07 -13.82
CA VAL A 122 -0.79 -16.65 -13.72
C VAL A 122 0.17 -15.78 -14.53
N PRO A 123 -0.33 -14.88 -15.41
CA PRO A 123 0.53 -13.97 -16.16
C PRO A 123 1.31 -13.03 -15.26
N LEU A 124 2.62 -12.93 -15.51
CA LEU A 124 3.51 -12.00 -14.82
C LEU A 124 3.71 -10.72 -15.65
N TYR A 125 3.87 -9.61 -14.93
CA TYR A 125 4.14 -8.28 -15.48
C TYR A 125 5.44 -7.73 -14.91
N ALA A 126 6.08 -6.79 -15.59
CA ALA A 126 7.36 -6.27 -15.15
C ALA A 126 7.27 -5.58 -13.77
N THR A 127 8.07 -6.07 -12.83
CA THR A 127 8.22 -5.57 -11.47
C THR A 127 9.70 -5.56 -11.08
N ARG A 128 10.03 -5.01 -9.92
CA ARG A 128 11.40 -5.12 -9.37
C ARG A 128 11.81 -6.56 -9.08
N HIS A 129 10.84 -7.44 -8.75
CA HIS A 129 11.07 -8.81 -8.32
C HIS A 129 11.20 -9.81 -9.48
N ASN A 130 10.88 -9.40 -10.71
CA ASN A 130 10.99 -10.23 -11.92
C ASN A 130 11.60 -9.44 -13.09
N ARG A 131 12.70 -8.74 -12.84
CA ARG A 131 13.54 -8.17 -13.91
C ARG A 131 14.64 -9.16 -14.29
N LEU A 132 15.09 -9.13 -15.54
CA LEU A 132 16.17 -9.98 -16.03
C LEU A 132 17.52 -9.62 -15.39
N ALA A 133 17.85 -8.32 -15.36
CA ALA A 133 19.11 -7.79 -14.85
C ALA A 133 18.89 -6.52 -14.03
N SER A 134 19.77 -6.26 -13.07
CA SER A 134 19.70 -5.07 -12.20
C SER A 134 20.64 -3.95 -12.65
N CYS A 135 21.74 -4.28 -13.31
CA CYS A 135 22.68 -3.30 -13.89
C CYS A 135 23.40 -3.89 -15.11
N MET A 136 24.04 -3.00 -15.86
CA MET A 136 24.90 -3.31 -17.00
C MET A 136 26.24 -2.62 -16.78
N THR A 137 27.33 -3.38 -16.92
CA THR A 137 28.70 -2.86 -16.84
C THR A 137 29.29 -2.86 -18.24
N LEU A 138 29.87 -1.72 -18.65
CA LEU A 138 30.70 -1.63 -19.85
C LEU A 138 32.11 -2.09 -19.47
N ALA A 139 32.56 -3.19 -20.06
CA ALA A 139 33.91 -3.70 -19.90
C ALA A 139 34.92 -2.87 -20.73
N GLY A 140 36.20 -2.91 -20.35
CA GLY A 140 37.25 -2.09 -20.97
C GLY A 140 37.60 -2.47 -22.42
N ASP A 141 37.15 -3.64 -22.86
CA ASP A 141 37.21 -4.15 -24.23
C ASP A 141 36.01 -3.73 -25.10
N GLY A 142 35.03 -3.02 -24.52
CA GLY A 142 33.82 -2.56 -25.20
C GLY A 142 32.62 -3.50 -25.05
N ASP A 143 32.78 -4.64 -24.37
CA ASP A 143 31.67 -5.59 -24.16
C ASP A 143 30.72 -5.13 -23.03
N TYR A 144 29.49 -5.63 -23.07
CA TYR A 144 28.47 -5.35 -22.06
C TYR A 144 28.19 -6.58 -21.21
N VAL A 145 28.32 -6.44 -19.89
CA VAL A 145 27.99 -7.50 -18.93
C VAL A 145 26.74 -7.12 -18.15
N LEU A 146 25.68 -7.93 -18.28
CA LEU A 146 24.48 -7.78 -17.48
C LEU A 146 24.64 -8.51 -16.15
N GLN A 147 24.43 -7.80 -15.03
CA GLN A 147 24.30 -8.46 -13.73
C GLN A 147 22.88 -9.00 -13.59
N GLY A 148 22.73 -10.32 -13.81
CA GLY A 148 21.46 -11.02 -13.70
C GLY A 148 20.84 -10.88 -12.32
N SER A 149 19.51 -10.75 -12.26
CA SER A 149 18.78 -10.70 -11.00
C SER A 149 18.61 -12.09 -10.39
N GLN A 150 18.78 -12.21 -9.08
CA GLN A 150 18.43 -13.44 -8.37
C GLN A 150 16.92 -13.54 -8.21
N LEU A 151 16.26 -14.35 -9.03
CA LEU A 151 14.84 -14.65 -8.93
C LEU A 151 14.59 -15.67 -7.82
N ARG A 152 14.41 -15.19 -6.58
CA ARG A 152 13.98 -16.03 -5.45
C ARG A 152 12.49 -15.83 -5.19
N VAL A 153 11.67 -16.74 -5.70
CA VAL A 153 10.24 -16.79 -5.36
C VAL A 153 10.08 -17.81 -4.24
N GLY A 154 10.19 -17.33 -2.99
CA GLY A 154 9.93 -18.16 -1.82
C GLY A 154 8.43 -18.33 -1.56
N GLN A 155 8.08 -19.10 -0.53
CA GLN A 155 6.70 -19.26 -0.07
C GLN A 155 6.10 -17.98 0.57
N ASN A 156 6.88 -16.90 0.69
CA ASN A 156 6.43 -15.64 1.26
C ASN A 156 5.56 -14.87 0.24
N PRO A 157 4.25 -14.65 0.49
CA PRO A 157 3.40 -13.93 -0.45
C PRO A 157 3.86 -12.49 -0.72
N ALA A 158 4.55 -11.84 0.24
CA ALA A 158 5.07 -10.49 0.07
C ALA A 158 6.12 -10.39 -1.06
N SER A 159 6.79 -11.49 -1.43
CA SER A 159 7.77 -11.54 -2.50
C SER A 159 7.19 -11.88 -3.89
N LEU A 160 5.87 -12.08 -3.98
CA LEU A 160 5.23 -12.42 -5.27
C LEU A 160 5.49 -11.31 -6.32
N PRO A 161 5.88 -11.67 -7.56
CA PRO A 161 6.26 -10.72 -8.61
C PRO A 161 5.03 -10.14 -9.32
N MET A 162 4.16 -9.49 -8.55
CA MET A 162 2.95 -8.80 -9.03
C MET A 162 3.09 -7.29 -8.81
N ALA A 163 2.47 -6.46 -9.64
CA ALA A 163 2.38 -5.02 -9.40
C ALA A 163 0.96 -4.62 -8.99
N LEU A 164 0.82 -3.63 -8.10
CA LEU A 164 -0.48 -3.26 -7.52
C LEU A 164 -1.51 -2.81 -8.55
N ARG A 165 -1.07 -2.23 -9.66
CA ARG A 165 -1.93 -1.74 -10.74
C ARG A 165 -1.94 -2.63 -11.98
N GLN A 166 -1.39 -3.84 -11.90
CA GLN A 166 -1.45 -4.81 -13.00
C GLN A 166 -2.90 -5.32 -13.21
N PRO A 167 -3.22 -5.92 -14.37
CA PRO A 167 -4.48 -6.62 -14.56
C PRO A 167 -4.70 -7.73 -13.52
N ILE A 168 -5.92 -7.83 -12.99
CA ILE A 168 -6.30 -8.90 -12.06
C ILE A 168 -6.90 -10.02 -12.89
N HIS A 169 -6.31 -11.20 -12.82
CA HIS A 169 -6.83 -12.42 -13.44
C HIS A 169 -7.79 -13.13 -12.49
N GLU A 170 -8.85 -13.73 -13.03
CA GLU A 170 -9.78 -14.53 -12.25
C GLU A 170 -9.12 -15.78 -11.63
N GLY A 171 -9.84 -16.47 -10.74
CA GLY A 171 -9.33 -17.67 -10.08
C GLY A 171 -8.07 -17.44 -9.24
N VAL A 172 -7.07 -18.30 -9.44
CA VAL A 172 -5.81 -18.33 -8.65
C VAL A 172 -5.09 -16.97 -8.66
N GLY A 173 -5.12 -16.25 -9.79
CA GLY A 173 -4.45 -14.95 -9.92
C GLY A 173 -4.96 -13.91 -8.91
N PHE A 174 -6.27 -13.88 -8.66
CA PHE A 174 -6.87 -13.02 -7.67
C PHE A 174 -6.44 -13.37 -6.23
N PHE A 175 -6.44 -14.66 -5.88
CA PHE A 175 -6.07 -15.10 -4.53
C PHE A 175 -4.60 -14.77 -4.23
N LEU A 176 -3.69 -15.03 -5.16
CA LEU A 176 -2.28 -14.67 -5.03
C LEU A 176 -2.08 -13.14 -4.95
N TYR A 177 -2.84 -12.38 -5.73
CA TYR A 177 -2.83 -10.91 -5.66
C TYR A 177 -3.26 -10.43 -4.27
N ALA A 178 -4.37 -10.94 -3.73
CA ALA A 178 -4.85 -10.56 -2.39
C ALA A 178 -3.86 -10.96 -1.29
N ASP A 179 -3.32 -12.18 -1.36
CA ASP A 179 -2.36 -12.73 -0.40
C ASP A 179 -1.06 -11.90 -0.36
N LYS A 180 -0.55 -11.46 -1.53
CA LYS A 180 0.60 -10.56 -1.61
C LYS A 180 0.41 -9.30 -0.79
N TYR A 181 -0.66 -8.54 -1.04
CA TYR A 181 -0.83 -7.23 -0.38
C TYR A 181 -1.29 -7.36 1.06
N ALA A 182 -1.95 -8.47 1.40
CA ALA A 182 -2.15 -8.84 2.79
C ALA A 182 -0.79 -8.98 3.49
N ALA A 183 0.10 -9.83 2.96
CA ALA A 183 1.43 -10.05 3.51
C ALA A 183 2.28 -8.78 3.56
N LEU A 184 2.22 -7.88 2.57
CA LEU A 184 2.94 -6.61 2.61
C LEU A 184 2.48 -5.69 3.74
N LEU A 185 1.17 -5.60 3.99
CA LEU A 185 0.63 -4.83 5.11
C LEU A 185 0.99 -5.45 6.46
N GLN A 186 0.95 -6.78 6.58
CA GLN A 186 1.38 -7.49 7.78
C GLN A 186 2.88 -7.29 8.04
N ARG A 187 3.71 -7.37 6.99
CA ARG A 187 5.14 -7.07 7.07
C ARG A 187 5.40 -5.68 7.62
N LEU A 188 4.70 -4.67 7.10
CA LEU A 188 4.85 -3.29 7.54
C LEU A 188 4.48 -3.09 9.02
N MET A 189 3.46 -3.78 9.54
CA MET A 189 2.84 -3.38 10.81
C MET A 189 2.81 -4.44 11.91
N ASN A 190 2.78 -5.72 11.57
CA ASN A 190 2.44 -6.80 12.49
C ASN A 190 3.47 -7.93 12.56
N ASP A 191 4.35 -8.10 11.57
CA ASP A 191 5.41 -9.11 11.63
C ASP A 191 6.25 -8.93 12.92
N PRO A 192 6.50 -10.00 13.70
CA PRO A 192 7.11 -9.88 15.02
C PRO A 192 8.60 -9.52 14.98
N ALA A 193 9.29 -9.84 13.87
CA ALA A 193 10.71 -9.59 13.67
C ALA A 193 10.93 -8.70 12.43
N PRO A 194 10.57 -7.40 12.48
CA PRO A 194 10.79 -6.48 11.37
C PRO A 194 12.28 -6.20 11.16
N CYS A 195 12.68 -5.97 9.90
CA CYS A 195 14.02 -5.44 9.59
C CYS A 195 14.17 -3.99 10.11
N PRO A 196 15.40 -3.46 10.24
CA PRO A 196 15.64 -2.13 10.80
C PRO A 196 14.82 -1.00 10.15
N GLN A 197 14.66 -1.02 8.82
CA GLN A 197 13.88 -0.04 8.08
C GLN A 197 12.39 -0.08 8.46
N VAL A 198 11.84 -1.27 8.66
CA VAL A 198 10.44 -1.45 9.07
C VAL A 198 10.27 -1.11 10.56
N SER A 199 11.25 -1.42 11.40
CA SER A 199 11.27 -0.99 12.82
C SER A 199 11.19 0.53 12.93
N MET A 200 12.01 1.24 12.14
CA MET A 200 11.98 2.71 12.10
C MET A 200 10.65 3.23 11.54
N PHE A 201 10.13 2.64 10.47
CA PHE A 201 8.81 2.97 9.93
C PHE A 201 7.70 2.85 10.99
N ARG A 202 7.69 1.76 11.77
CA ARG A 202 6.73 1.56 12.87
C ARG A 202 6.93 2.57 13.99
N SER A 203 8.17 2.94 14.29
CA SER A 203 8.49 4.00 15.27
C SER A 203 7.90 5.35 14.84
N ILE A 204 8.15 5.76 13.59
CA ILE A 204 7.57 6.97 12.97
C ILE A 204 6.05 6.93 13.06
N TYR A 205 5.42 5.83 12.65
CA TYR A 205 3.97 5.70 12.71
C TYR A 205 3.44 5.82 14.15
N LYS A 206 4.06 5.10 15.10
CA LYS A 206 3.65 5.08 16.51
C LYS A 206 3.76 6.46 17.16
N GLN A 207 4.85 7.17 16.90
CA GLN A 207 5.16 8.44 17.57
C GLN A 207 4.43 9.61 16.89
N LEU A 208 4.46 9.70 15.55
CA LEU A 208 4.01 10.89 14.82
C LEU A 208 2.59 10.75 14.23
N LEU A 209 2.16 9.53 13.87
CA LEU A 209 0.90 9.32 13.12
C LEU A 209 -0.22 8.74 13.98
N ARG A 210 0.08 7.89 14.97
CA ARG A 210 -0.93 7.11 15.69
C ARG A 210 -2.00 7.97 16.37
N SER A 211 -1.61 9.12 16.89
CA SER A 211 -2.50 10.10 17.56
C SER A 211 -3.30 10.97 16.58
N ASN A 212 -2.97 10.91 15.28
CA ASN A 212 -3.70 11.62 14.24
C ASN A 212 -5.01 10.91 13.85
N GLN A 213 -5.92 11.69 13.28
CA GLN A 213 -7.20 11.24 12.73
C GLN A 213 -6.98 10.11 11.72
N GLN A 214 -7.88 9.13 11.74
CA GLN A 214 -7.80 7.91 10.93
C GLN A 214 -7.54 8.20 9.44
N TYR A 215 -8.13 9.25 8.89
CA TYR A 215 -7.95 9.61 7.47
C TYR A 215 -6.51 9.96 7.08
N LEU A 216 -5.73 10.60 7.97
CA LEU A 216 -4.30 10.84 7.70
C LEU A 216 -3.51 9.52 7.79
N ARG A 217 -3.86 8.65 8.74
CA ARG A 217 -3.25 7.32 8.89
C ARG A 217 -3.55 6.43 7.67
N GLU A 218 -4.75 6.55 7.10
CA GLU A 218 -5.14 5.88 5.86
C GLU A 218 -4.30 6.34 4.67
N ILE A 219 -4.10 7.66 4.50
CA ILE A 219 -3.21 8.19 3.45
C ILE A 219 -1.80 7.64 3.62
N PHE A 220 -1.26 7.73 4.83
CA PHE A 220 0.09 7.26 5.15
C PHE A 220 0.29 5.79 4.77
N MET A 221 -0.61 4.92 5.24
CA MET A 221 -0.51 3.49 4.98
C MET A 221 -0.81 3.12 3.52
N LEU A 222 -1.72 3.83 2.84
CA LEU A 222 -1.99 3.62 1.42
C LEU A 222 -0.75 3.92 0.56
N CYS A 223 -0.14 5.09 0.75
CA CYS A 223 1.08 5.45 0.02
C CYS A 223 2.24 4.51 0.39
N SER A 224 2.35 4.10 1.66
CA SER A 224 3.39 3.17 2.11
C SER A 224 3.25 1.79 1.48
N LEU A 225 2.03 1.26 1.35
CA LEU A 225 1.78 0.00 0.64
C LEU A 225 2.24 0.09 -0.83
N MET A 226 1.90 1.18 -1.52
CA MET A 226 2.32 1.39 -2.91
C MET A 226 3.84 1.54 -3.03
N TYR A 227 4.46 2.27 -2.11
CA TYR A 227 5.90 2.48 -2.10
C TYR A 227 6.63 1.15 -1.90
N VAL A 228 6.20 0.35 -0.94
CA VAL A 228 6.83 -0.95 -0.65
C VAL A 228 6.57 -1.97 -1.76
N ASP A 229 5.42 -1.95 -2.43
CA ASP A 229 5.22 -2.78 -3.63
C ASP A 229 6.24 -2.42 -4.73
N ARG A 230 6.51 -1.12 -4.91
CA ARG A 230 7.36 -0.63 -6.00
C ARG A 230 8.86 -0.68 -5.71
N PHE A 231 9.26 -0.48 -4.45
CA PHE A 231 10.64 -0.27 -4.04
C PHE A 231 11.07 -1.13 -2.84
N ASP A 232 10.15 -1.93 -2.28
CA ASP A 232 10.36 -2.68 -1.05
C ASP A 232 10.75 -1.73 0.10
N VAL A 233 11.67 -2.11 0.98
CA VAL A 233 12.05 -1.27 2.13
C VAL A 233 13.16 -0.27 1.80
N GLU A 234 13.53 -0.11 0.52
CA GLU A 234 14.60 0.79 0.08
C GLU A 234 14.23 2.24 0.40
N GLN A 235 15.06 2.93 1.19
CA GLN A 235 14.86 4.32 1.63
C GLN A 235 13.48 4.58 2.30
N LEU A 236 12.87 3.55 2.89
CA LEU A 236 11.55 3.63 3.52
C LEU A 236 11.46 4.69 4.64
N THR A 237 12.51 4.86 5.44
CA THR A 237 12.58 5.90 6.48
C THR A 237 12.44 7.31 5.89
N ALA A 238 13.17 7.60 4.80
CA ALA A 238 13.11 8.91 4.14
C ALA A 238 11.71 9.15 3.57
N PHE A 239 11.13 8.15 2.91
CA PHE A 239 9.77 8.23 2.40
C PHE A 239 8.75 8.50 3.52
N ALA A 240 8.84 7.75 4.61
CA ALA A 240 7.92 7.86 5.74
C ALA A 240 7.96 9.24 6.39
N LEU A 241 9.14 9.78 6.67
CA LEU A 241 9.29 11.10 7.28
C LEU A 241 8.86 12.23 6.34
N ARG A 242 9.20 12.14 5.05
CA ARG A 242 8.77 13.17 4.07
C ARG A 242 7.25 13.15 3.88
N LEU A 243 6.62 11.98 3.85
CA LEU A 243 5.17 11.87 3.81
C LEU A 243 4.52 12.36 5.11
N GLU A 244 5.07 12.01 6.27
CA GLU A 244 4.62 12.51 7.58
C GLU A 244 4.64 14.04 7.60
N PHE A 245 5.68 14.67 7.06
CA PHE A 245 5.79 16.13 7.00
C PHE A 245 4.60 16.77 6.25
N LEU A 246 4.20 16.21 5.11
CA LEU A 246 3.04 16.74 4.37
C LEU A 246 1.73 16.53 5.14
N LEU A 247 1.55 15.37 5.77
CA LEU A 247 0.35 15.07 6.56
C LEU A 247 0.28 15.89 7.85
N GLY A 248 1.43 16.20 8.40
CA GLY A 248 1.61 17.05 9.56
C GLY A 248 1.24 18.50 9.33
N ALA A 249 1.60 19.05 8.17
CA ALA A 249 1.15 20.39 7.77
C ALA A 249 -0.38 20.47 7.75
N ILE A 250 -1.05 19.47 7.17
CA ILE A 250 -2.52 19.37 7.18
C ILE A 250 -3.06 19.32 8.61
N ARG A 251 -2.41 18.59 9.52
CA ARG A 251 -2.79 18.55 10.93
C ARG A 251 -2.67 19.92 11.59
N LEU A 252 -1.58 20.63 11.35
CA LEU A 252 -1.35 21.96 11.92
C LEU A 252 -2.34 22.99 11.38
N GLU A 253 -2.69 22.94 10.10
CA GLU A 253 -3.64 23.87 9.49
C GLU A 253 -5.09 23.59 9.93
N LYS A 254 -5.45 22.31 10.14
CA LYS A 254 -6.85 21.91 10.39
C LYS A 254 -7.10 21.42 11.81
N LYS A 255 -7.92 22.18 12.54
CA LYS A 255 -8.50 21.77 13.84
C LYS A 255 -9.31 20.46 13.73
N GLN A 256 -10.02 20.26 12.61
CA GLN A 256 -10.78 19.04 12.32
C GLN A 256 -10.42 18.51 10.93
N VAL A 257 -10.09 17.21 10.85
CA VAL A 257 -9.82 16.53 9.58
C VAL A 257 -10.98 15.60 9.23
N LYS A 258 -11.68 15.95 8.15
CA LYS A 258 -12.85 15.21 7.62
C LYS A 258 -12.43 14.12 6.63
N GLN A 259 -13.33 13.19 6.33
CA GLN A 259 -13.10 12.07 5.41
C GLN A 259 -12.57 12.52 4.04
N GLU A 260 -13.15 13.59 3.49
CA GLU A 260 -12.75 14.18 2.21
C GLU A 260 -11.29 14.63 2.16
N THR A 261 -10.66 14.87 3.31
CA THR A 261 -9.24 15.24 3.37
C THR A 261 -8.35 14.18 2.72
N ALA A 262 -8.71 12.90 2.87
CA ALA A 262 -7.97 11.81 2.25
C ALA A 262 -8.01 11.91 0.72
N ALA A 263 -9.20 12.07 0.13
CA ALA A 263 -9.37 12.24 -1.30
C ALA A 263 -8.71 13.53 -1.81
N ASN A 264 -8.93 14.66 -1.10
CA ASN A 264 -8.38 15.97 -1.44
C ASN A 264 -6.85 15.99 -1.47
N PHE A 265 -6.18 15.25 -0.58
CA PHE A 265 -4.72 15.13 -0.58
C PHE A 265 -4.16 14.65 -1.93
N PHE A 266 -4.90 13.76 -2.60
CA PHE A 266 -4.51 13.20 -3.90
C PHE A 266 -5.05 14.03 -5.06
N ARG A 267 -6.34 14.38 -5.06
CA ARG A 267 -6.97 15.00 -6.24
C ARG A 267 -6.65 16.48 -6.46
N LEU A 268 -6.28 17.21 -5.40
CA LEU A 268 -5.97 18.65 -5.48
C LEU A 268 -4.48 18.92 -5.64
N ALA A 269 -3.64 17.89 -5.56
CA ALA A 269 -2.22 18.03 -5.86
C ALA A 269 -2.02 18.14 -7.39
N GLU A 270 -1.00 18.88 -7.80
CA GLU A 270 -0.59 18.96 -9.23
C GLU A 270 -0.32 17.57 -9.80
N LEU A 271 0.43 16.75 -9.06
CA LEU A 271 0.62 15.33 -9.35
C LEU A 271 0.13 14.47 -8.18
N ASN A 272 -0.62 13.42 -8.52
CA ASN A 272 -1.12 12.46 -7.56
C ASN A 272 0.03 11.56 -7.06
N LEU A 273 0.29 11.57 -5.75
CA LEU A 273 1.40 10.81 -5.16
C LEU A 273 1.34 9.30 -5.44
N LEU A 274 0.15 8.70 -5.55
CA LEU A 274 0.01 7.28 -5.89
C LEU A 274 0.49 6.99 -7.32
N ASP A 275 0.26 7.93 -8.24
CA ASP A 275 0.73 7.84 -9.62
C ASP A 275 2.23 8.08 -9.71
N VAL A 276 2.75 9.08 -8.99
CA VAL A 276 4.20 9.33 -8.87
C VAL A 276 4.92 8.08 -8.38
N ILE A 277 4.41 7.42 -7.34
CA ILE A 277 4.98 6.16 -6.84
C ILE A 277 4.90 5.06 -7.91
N ALA A 278 3.72 4.85 -8.51
CA ALA A 278 3.51 3.77 -9.49
C ALA A 278 4.38 3.91 -10.75
N GLN A 279 4.67 5.14 -11.18
CA GLN A 279 5.40 5.45 -12.41
C GLN A 279 6.91 5.64 -12.20
N SER A 280 7.36 5.85 -10.96
CA SER A 280 8.78 6.02 -10.66
C SER A 280 9.55 4.71 -10.84
N TYR A 281 10.77 4.80 -11.38
CA TYR A 281 11.70 3.67 -11.55
C TYR A 281 12.69 3.55 -10.40
N HIS A 282 12.92 4.64 -9.66
CA HIS A 282 13.84 4.69 -8.53
C HIS A 282 13.23 5.46 -7.34
N PRO A 283 13.48 5.05 -6.08
CA PRO A 283 12.94 5.73 -4.89
C PRO A 283 13.21 7.23 -4.85
N LYS A 284 14.40 7.64 -5.29
CA LYS A 284 14.84 9.04 -5.36
C LYS A 284 13.83 9.94 -6.08
N GLN A 285 13.19 9.48 -7.16
CA GLN A 285 12.19 10.27 -7.88
C GLN A 285 10.98 10.62 -7.00
N VAL A 286 10.54 9.68 -6.17
CA VAL A 286 9.46 9.92 -5.19
C VAL A 286 9.94 10.83 -4.07
N LEU A 287 11.16 10.65 -3.58
CA LEU A 287 11.72 11.46 -2.50
C LEU A 287 11.93 12.91 -2.92
N ASP A 288 12.46 13.14 -4.12
CA ASP A 288 12.66 14.48 -4.69
C ASP A 288 11.29 15.18 -4.90
N PHE A 289 10.28 14.45 -5.38
CA PHE A 289 8.91 14.95 -5.46
C PHE A 289 8.34 15.36 -4.09
N LEU A 290 8.50 14.50 -3.08
CA LEU A 290 8.05 14.81 -1.73
C LEU A 290 8.82 16.00 -1.15
N GLN A 291 10.12 16.08 -1.36
CA GLN A 291 10.96 17.19 -0.91
C GLN A 291 10.52 18.53 -1.49
N HIS A 292 10.23 18.59 -2.80
CA HIS A 292 9.70 19.78 -3.43
C HIS A 292 8.37 20.21 -2.79
N ARG A 293 7.46 19.26 -2.53
CA ARG A 293 6.20 19.54 -1.84
C ARG A 293 6.37 19.99 -0.40
N GLN A 294 7.41 19.53 0.30
CA GLN A 294 7.69 19.96 1.67
C GLN A 294 8.04 21.44 1.74
N GLN A 295 8.79 21.96 0.76
CA GLN A 295 9.13 23.37 0.67
C GLN A 295 7.88 24.26 0.61
N ALA A 296 6.86 23.82 -0.14
CA ALA A 296 5.59 24.54 -0.28
C ALA A 296 4.77 24.64 1.02
N VAL A 297 5.00 23.75 1.99
CA VAL A 297 4.28 23.71 3.27
C VAL A 297 5.16 24.02 4.49
N ALA A 298 6.43 24.39 4.27
CA ALA A 298 7.37 24.70 5.34
C ALA A 298 6.91 25.90 6.19
N SER A 299 6.26 26.90 5.56
CA SER A 299 5.71 28.07 6.25
C SER A 299 4.62 27.70 7.27
N SER A 300 3.85 26.63 7.04
CA SER A 300 2.85 26.12 7.99
C SER A 300 3.47 25.67 9.31
N TYR A 301 4.75 25.29 9.31
CA TYR A 301 5.52 24.94 10.51
C TYR A 301 6.23 26.15 11.14
N ALA A 302 6.74 27.07 10.33
CA ALA A 302 7.42 28.27 10.83
C ALA A 302 6.46 29.25 11.51
N ASN A 303 5.23 29.35 11.01
CA ASN A 303 4.26 30.36 11.43
C ASN A 303 3.20 29.82 12.43
N GLU A 304 3.34 28.58 12.89
CA GLU A 304 2.36 28.00 13.81
C GLU A 304 2.43 28.65 15.20
N THR A 305 1.26 28.92 15.78
CA THR A 305 1.11 29.52 17.12
C THR A 305 0.47 28.54 18.11
N VAL A 306 0.51 27.24 17.81
CA VAL A 306 -0.20 26.22 18.56
C VAL A 306 0.49 25.97 19.90
N ALA A 307 -0.26 26.04 21.00
CA ALA A 307 0.26 25.67 22.31
C ALA A 307 0.57 24.16 22.38
N THR A 308 1.77 23.81 22.81
CA THR A 308 2.23 22.42 22.91
C THR A 308 1.33 21.60 23.83
N GLY A 309 0.86 20.44 23.35
CA GLY A 309 -0.03 19.54 24.06
C GLY A 309 -1.51 19.90 24.08
N GLN A 310 -1.89 21.10 23.63
CA GLN A 310 -3.28 21.55 23.65
C GLN A 310 -4.06 21.08 22.41
N GLY A 311 -5.15 20.34 22.64
CA GLY A 311 -5.97 19.80 21.56
C GLY A 311 -5.23 18.84 20.63
N VAL A 312 -5.83 18.53 19.48
CA VAL A 312 -5.23 17.61 18.49
C VAL A 312 -3.97 18.17 17.82
N GLN A 313 -3.92 19.47 17.58
CA GLN A 313 -2.78 20.15 16.95
C GLN A 313 -1.59 20.21 17.92
N GLY A 314 -1.81 20.60 19.18
CA GLY A 314 -0.75 20.69 20.18
C GLY A 314 -0.18 19.32 20.56
N ARG A 315 -1.01 18.27 20.59
CA ARG A 315 -0.51 16.89 20.77
C ARG A 315 0.39 16.46 19.61
N TYR A 316 0.04 16.81 18.38
CA TYR A 316 0.90 16.56 17.22
C TYR A 316 2.22 17.35 17.32
N LYS A 317 2.16 18.63 17.67
CA LYS A 317 3.36 19.46 17.93
C LYS A 317 4.28 18.80 18.95
N ARG A 318 3.75 18.40 20.11
CA ARG A 318 4.52 17.70 21.15
C ARG A 318 5.21 16.45 20.59
N ALA A 319 4.45 15.61 19.88
CA ALA A 319 5.01 14.38 19.31
C ALA A 319 6.17 14.63 18.33
N VAL A 320 6.08 15.69 17.51
CA VAL A 320 7.18 16.07 16.60
C VAL A 320 8.41 16.54 17.38
N LEU A 321 8.22 17.39 18.39
CA LEU A 321 9.34 17.88 19.21
C LEU A 321 10.03 16.71 19.93
N ASP A 322 9.26 15.85 20.60
CA ASP A 322 9.77 14.69 21.34
C ASP A 322 10.55 13.73 20.41
N PHE A 323 10.03 13.47 19.20
CA PHE A 323 10.68 12.61 18.22
C PHE A 323 12.05 13.16 17.83
N TYR A 324 12.14 14.42 17.39
CA TYR A 324 13.40 14.99 16.91
C TYR A 324 14.40 15.29 18.04
N GLN A 325 13.95 15.64 19.25
CA GLN A 325 14.84 15.73 20.42
C GLN A 325 15.52 14.38 20.69
N GLY A 326 14.75 13.28 20.63
CA GLY A 326 15.30 11.94 20.82
C GLY A 326 16.22 11.46 19.70
N GLN A 327 16.10 12.00 18.49
CA GLN A 327 16.96 11.63 17.36
C GLN A 327 18.21 12.50 17.21
N LEU A 328 18.14 13.79 17.54
CA LEU A 328 19.21 14.76 17.29
C LEU A 328 19.96 15.20 18.56
N HIS A 329 19.47 14.82 19.76
CA HIS A 329 20.02 15.26 21.05
C HIS A 329 20.18 16.79 21.19
N SER A 330 19.32 17.55 20.49
CA SER A 330 19.31 19.02 20.49
C SER A 330 17.98 19.54 21.04
N GLU A 331 17.99 20.73 21.64
CA GLU A 331 16.75 21.39 22.09
C GLU A 331 15.87 21.78 20.89
N CYS A 332 14.80 21.02 20.68
CA CYS A 332 13.74 21.35 19.73
C CYS A 332 12.59 22.01 20.49
N SER A 333 12.46 23.34 20.41
CA SER A 333 11.40 24.08 21.13
C SER A 333 10.27 24.57 20.21
N THR A 334 10.57 24.83 18.93
CA THR A 334 9.62 25.39 17.95
C THR A 334 9.63 24.60 16.65
N LEU A 335 8.47 24.40 16.01
CA LEU A 335 8.40 23.61 14.77
C LEU A 335 9.05 24.28 13.55
N ALA A 336 9.47 25.55 13.65
CA ALA A 336 10.22 26.25 12.60
C ALA A 336 11.48 25.47 12.15
N GLY A 337 12.13 24.75 13.07
CA GLY A 337 13.30 23.93 12.77
C GLY A 337 13.02 22.61 12.06
N LYS A 338 11.75 22.18 11.94
CA LYS A 338 11.39 20.82 11.50
C LYS A 338 11.98 20.45 10.14
N SER A 339 12.00 21.38 9.19
CA SER A 339 12.57 21.13 7.87
C SER A 339 14.07 20.82 7.96
N GLN A 340 14.81 21.58 8.77
CA GLN A 340 16.24 21.37 8.95
C GLN A 340 16.52 20.08 9.72
N TRP A 341 15.77 19.81 10.79
CA TRP A 341 15.91 18.58 11.59
C TRP A 341 15.71 17.32 10.74
N LEU A 342 14.74 17.34 9.83
CA LEU A 342 14.52 16.25 8.91
C LEU A 342 15.73 16.00 8.01
N GLU A 343 16.26 17.04 7.36
CA GLU A 343 17.40 16.88 6.45
C GLU A 343 18.67 16.45 7.21
N THR A 344 18.92 17.02 8.39
CA THR A 344 20.03 16.59 9.27
C THR A 344 19.91 15.12 9.64
N TYR A 345 18.72 14.69 10.05
CA TYR A 345 18.47 13.29 10.42
C TYR A 345 18.64 12.33 9.24
N LEU A 346 18.11 12.68 8.07
CA LEU A 346 18.22 11.85 6.87
C LEU A 346 19.66 11.76 6.36
N LYS A 347 20.45 12.83 6.50
CA LYS A 347 21.87 12.84 6.16
C LYS A 347 22.68 11.90 7.05
N ALA A 348 22.49 11.97 8.37
CA ALA A 348 23.13 11.06 9.32
C ALA A 348 22.79 9.59 9.00
N CYS A 349 21.52 9.30 8.71
CA CYS A 349 21.06 7.95 8.33
C CYS A 349 21.65 7.43 7.00
N GLN A 350 22.22 8.30 6.14
CA GLN A 350 22.89 7.91 4.90
C GLN A 350 24.38 7.66 5.14
N GLU A 351 25.03 8.48 5.96
CA GLU A 351 26.44 8.35 6.34
C GLU A 351 26.69 6.99 7.05
N ASP A 352 25.81 6.61 7.98
CA ASP A 352 25.87 5.31 8.68
C ASP A 352 25.76 4.07 7.75
N ARG A 353 25.24 4.22 6.51
CA ARG A 353 25.15 3.11 5.54
C ARG A 353 26.40 2.91 4.71
N HIS A 354 27.29 3.90 4.67
CA HIS A 354 28.53 3.84 3.90
C HIS A 354 29.72 3.33 4.74
N GLU A 355 29.55 3.15 6.05
CA GLU A 355 30.58 2.62 6.96
C GLU A 355 30.58 1.08 7.10
N TYR A 356 29.72 0.35 6.38
CA TYR A 356 29.63 -1.13 6.43
C TYR A 356 29.76 -1.80 5.06
#